data_AF-A0A3C1ZQE4-F1
#
_entry.id   AF-A0A3C1ZQE4-F1
#
_cell.length_a   1.000
_cell.length_b   1.000
_cell.length_c   1.000
_cell.angle_alpha   90.00
_cell.angle_beta   90.00
_cell.angle_gamma   90.00
#
_symmetry.space_group_name_H-M   'P 1'
#
loop_
_entity.id
_entity.type
_entity.pdbx_description
1 polymer ?
#
loop_
_entity_poly.entity_id
_entity_poly.type
_entity_poly.pdbx_seq_one_letter_code
_entity_poly.pdbx_strand_id
1 'polypeptide(L)'
;MAALQPISTAPTELQDVAPIEGGSTRELTFQGAIRNADGTVSASLQLAIQYYNTIAQGWETLLSNFGLTNGAFEAKYQYLVGGAPPDATANRISNVIHVGGFPMVRLVLSATLLNASPDVLAFGGIVYPNGGVWDDLVLNFGELRLLSPSRIDQQIDGNQTNYEYAQVAVPFSDSVDPLLSSGGGAELSSLADPDSIDGGGGDVIDDIDGGGGGPVDNGGGGGVNGGNDETNGGDSLGDFNEFPDEQRYTLYTELIAQQKVQIASLSDQLSVQTDLNSTLNEQVTAKDTEIATLSGQIQTQNTAKPVNEVYTQLIQEVDTASQGNFENYTLGNVSIDLKTFVSQDQDGNFQLQSVDSAGANNTNQETVSQVKFDINRNPAVKPSSSAAITPSVMGLTETAARKRLQAQGMKLVAIYQASDKNTVGQAFKQTPAAGEDSNRDLKVTVIFAKGEGQFA
;
A
#
# COMPACT_ATOMS: atom_id res chain seq x y z
N MET A 1 -15.84 -39.36 -11.01
CA MET A 1 -14.69 -38.66 -11.61
C MET A 1 -14.69 -38.93 -13.10
N ALA A 2 -15.30 -38.05 -13.90
CA ALA A 2 -15.29 -38.15 -15.35
C ALA A 2 -14.19 -37.21 -15.87
N ALA A 3 -13.26 -37.75 -16.67
CA ALA A 3 -12.19 -36.98 -17.29
C ALA A 3 -12.78 -36.02 -18.32
N LEU A 4 -12.53 -34.72 -18.15
CA LEU A 4 -12.88 -33.68 -19.12
C LEU A 4 -12.02 -33.88 -20.38
N GLN A 5 -12.67 -33.98 -21.54
CA GLN A 5 -12.03 -33.96 -22.85
C GLN A 5 -11.67 -32.51 -23.22
N PRO A 6 -10.55 -32.25 -23.91
CA PRO A 6 -10.19 -30.91 -24.36
C PRO A 6 -11.15 -30.45 -25.48
N ILE A 7 -11.77 -29.29 -25.28
CA ILE A 7 -12.60 -28.64 -26.30
C ILE A 7 -11.71 -27.67 -27.08
N SER A 8 -11.47 -28.00 -28.34
CA SER A 8 -10.77 -27.13 -29.31
C SER A 8 -11.79 -26.21 -29.96
N THR A 9 -11.76 -24.93 -29.58
CA THR A 9 -12.38 -23.83 -30.33
C THR A 9 -11.29 -22.81 -30.58
N ALA A 10 -11.08 -22.46 -31.85
CA ALA A 10 -9.96 -21.63 -32.29
C ALA A 10 -9.95 -20.28 -31.55
N PRO A 11 -8.81 -19.86 -30.98
CA PRO A 11 -8.68 -18.58 -30.29
C PRO A 11 -8.81 -17.41 -31.27
N THR A 12 -9.25 -16.26 -30.73
CA THR A 12 -9.23 -14.95 -31.39
C THR A 12 -7.88 -14.73 -32.08
N GLU A 13 -7.93 -14.29 -33.34
CA GLU A 13 -6.80 -14.12 -34.25
C GLU A 13 -5.59 -13.48 -33.53
N LEU A 14 -4.52 -14.26 -33.40
CA LEU A 14 -3.24 -13.82 -32.84
C LEU A 14 -2.75 -12.62 -33.66
N GLN A 15 -2.16 -11.61 -33.00
CA GLN A 15 -1.33 -10.66 -33.72
C GLN A 15 -0.13 -11.44 -34.28
N ASP A 16 -0.18 -11.78 -35.57
CA ASP A 16 0.89 -12.46 -36.27
C ASP A 16 2.13 -11.57 -36.29
N VAL A 17 3.09 -11.87 -35.43
CA VAL A 17 4.41 -11.24 -35.47
C VAL A 17 5.17 -11.89 -36.61
N ALA A 18 5.51 -11.12 -37.65
CA ALA A 18 6.29 -11.62 -38.77
C ALA A 18 7.62 -12.23 -38.24
N PRO A 19 8.02 -13.43 -38.70
CA PRO A 19 9.25 -14.07 -38.24
C PRO A 19 10.46 -13.22 -38.60
N ILE A 20 11.28 -12.88 -37.61
CA ILE A 20 12.54 -12.15 -37.78
C ILE A 20 13.67 -13.17 -37.99
N GLU A 21 14.50 -12.98 -39.02
CA GLU A 21 15.63 -13.86 -39.32
C GLU A 21 16.60 -13.93 -38.12
N GLY A 22 16.75 -15.13 -37.54
CA GLY A 22 17.79 -15.44 -36.55
C GLY A 22 17.35 -15.62 -35.10
N GLY A 23 16.09 -15.36 -34.74
CA GLY A 23 15.54 -15.62 -33.40
C GLY A 23 14.71 -16.91 -33.37
N SER A 24 14.72 -17.62 -32.23
CA SER A 24 13.70 -18.65 -31.96
C SER A 24 12.49 -17.98 -31.33
N THR A 25 11.31 -18.13 -31.94
CA THR A 25 10.04 -17.72 -31.31
C THR A 25 9.69 -18.69 -30.19
N ARG A 26 9.23 -18.13 -29.07
CA ARG A 26 8.76 -18.81 -27.87
C ARG A 26 7.38 -18.33 -27.49
N GLU A 27 6.66 -19.15 -26.72
CA GLU A 27 5.28 -18.87 -26.36
C GLU A 27 5.09 -18.82 -24.84
N LEU A 28 4.48 -17.74 -24.36
CA LEU A 28 3.94 -17.62 -23.01
C LEU A 28 2.40 -17.76 -23.09
N THR A 29 1.88 -18.86 -22.57
CA THR A 29 0.44 -19.15 -22.53
C THR A 29 -0.13 -18.76 -21.17
N PHE A 30 -1.18 -17.96 -21.18
CA PHE A 30 -1.98 -17.60 -20.02
C PHE A 30 -3.30 -18.35 -20.08
N GLN A 31 -3.67 -19.04 -19.01
CA GLN A 31 -4.94 -19.77 -18.97
C GLN A 31 -5.58 -19.73 -17.59
N GLY A 32 -6.88 -20.00 -17.55
CA GLY A 32 -7.65 -20.09 -16.32
C GLY A 32 -9.13 -20.26 -16.60
N ALA A 33 -9.92 -20.25 -15.53
CA ALA A 33 -11.37 -20.20 -15.61
C ALA A 33 -11.91 -19.10 -14.72
N ILE A 34 -13.01 -18.49 -15.13
CA ILE A 34 -13.75 -17.48 -14.39
C ILE A 34 -15.21 -17.91 -14.34
N ARG A 35 -15.73 -18.03 -13.12
CA ARG A 35 -17.13 -18.35 -12.84
C ARG A 35 -17.72 -17.30 -11.91
N ASN A 36 -19.03 -17.13 -11.95
CA ASN A 36 -19.74 -16.42 -10.90
C ASN A 36 -19.71 -17.22 -9.59
N ALA A 37 -20.02 -16.56 -8.48
CA ALA A 37 -20.10 -17.18 -7.16
C ALA A 37 -21.00 -18.43 -7.11
N ASP A 38 -22.05 -18.48 -7.94
CA ASP A 38 -22.98 -19.61 -8.07
C ASP A 38 -22.51 -20.73 -9.01
N GLY A 39 -21.31 -20.59 -9.58
CA GLY A 39 -20.71 -21.54 -10.53
C GLY A 39 -21.14 -21.33 -11.99
N THR A 40 -22.05 -20.40 -12.27
CA THR A 40 -22.44 -20.06 -13.64
C THR A 40 -21.29 -19.39 -14.39
N VAL A 41 -21.31 -19.49 -15.72
CA VAL A 41 -20.28 -18.95 -16.59
C VAL A 41 -20.63 -17.50 -16.96
N SER A 42 -19.70 -16.58 -16.75
CA SER A 42 -19.80 -15.22 -17.26
C SER A 42 -19.45 -15.20 -18.75
N ALA A 43 -20.45 -15.03 -19.61
CA ALA A 43 -20.27 -15.15 -21.06
C ALA A 43 -19.60 -13.93 -21.73
N SER A 44 -19.38 -12.83 -21.01
CA SER A 44 -19.10 -11.52 -21.66
C SER A 44 -17.96 -10.71 -21.05
N LEU A 45 -16.98 -11.35 -20.39
CA LEU A 45 -15.82 -10.60 -19.88
C LEU A 45 -14.74 -10.47 -20.95
N GLN A 46 -14.31 -9.23 -21.15
CA GLN A 46 -13.11 -8.89 -21.91
C GLN A 46 -11.94 -8.74 -20.94
N LEU A 47 -10.89 -9.50 -21.15
CA LEU A 47 -9.76 -9.65 -20.24
C LEU A 47 -8.49 -9.09 -20.86
N ALA A 48 -7.56 -8.69 -19.99
CA ALA A 48 -6.23 -8.28 -20.36
C ALA A 48 -5.20 -8.87 -19.40
N ILE A 49 -3.99 -9.10 -19.93
CA ILE A 49 -2.82 -9.47 -19.13
C ILE A 49 -1.92 -8.26 -19.05
N GLN A 50 -1.57 -7.88 -17.83
CA GLN A 50 -0.54 -6.89 -17.57
C GLN A 50 0.66 -7.53 -16.90
N TYR A 51 1.85 -6.99 -17.16
CA TYR A 51 3.07 -7.35 -16.46
C TYR A 51 3.67 -6.14 -15.78
N TYR A 52 4.39 -6.37 -14.69
CA TYR A 52 5.08 -5.31 -13.98
C TYR A 52 6.44 -5.04 -14.63
N ASN A 53 6.58 -3.87 -15.24
CA ASN A 53 7.80 -3.41 -15.83
C ASN A 53 8.66 -2.75 -14.74
N THR A 54 9.71 -3.44 -14.29
CA THR A 54 10.60 -2.97 -13.20
C THR A 54 11.42 -1.74 -13.56
N ILE A 55 11.69 -1.50 -14.84
CA ILE A 55 12.42 -0.32 -15.32
C ILE A 55 11.50 0.91 -15.33
N ALA A 56 10.27 0.73 -15.83
CA ALA A 56 9.26 1.80 -15.83
C ALA A 56 8.57 1.97 -14.46
N GLN A 57 8.81 1.05 -13.52
CA GLN A 57 8.16 0.96 -12.21
C GLN A 57 6.63 0.97 -12.30
N GLY A 58 6.08 0.34 -13.34
CA GLY A 58 4.65 0.41 -13.67
C GLY A 58 4.12 -0.82 -14.38
N TRP A 59 2.80 -0.93 -14.46
CA TRP A 59 2.12 -2.02 -15.16
C TRP A 59 1.99 -1.70 -16.65
N GLU A 60 2.37 -2.65 -17.50
CA GLU A 60 2.24 -2.56 -18.96
C GLU A 60 1.36 -3.70 -19.48
N THR A 61 0.55 -3.42 -20.50
CA THR A 61 -0.38 -4.40 -21.09
C THR A 61 0.33 -5.28 -22.11
N LEU A 62 0.33 -6.60 -21.88
CA LEU A 62 0.86 -7.61 -22.80
C LEU A 62 -0.17 -8.06 -23.83
N LEU A 63 -1.36 -8.38 -23.34
CA LEU A 63 -2.49 -8.88 -24.13
C LEU A 63 -3.74 -8.13 -23.67
N SER A 64 -4.63 -7.80 -24.59
CA SER A 64 -5.90 -7.14 -24.27
C SER A 64 -7.03 -7.68 -25.15
N ASN A 65 -8.27 -7.47 -24.73
CA ASN A 65 -9.48 -7.82 -25.47
C ASN A 65 -9.61 -9.30 -25.84
N PHE A 66 -9.17 -10.21 -24.96
CA PHE A 66 -9.46 -11.63 -25.09
C PHE A 66 -10.65 -12.02 -24.20
N GLY A 67 -11.49 -12.93 -24.70
CA GLY A 67 -12.75 -13.31 -24.06
C GLY A 67 -12.67 -14.64 -23.31
N LEU A 68 -13.80 -14.99 -22.69
CA LEU A 68 -14.04 -16.29 -22.10
C LEU A 68 -14.75 -17.21 -23.10
N THR A 69 -14.34 -18.47 -23.16
CA THR A 69 -15.06 -19.56 -23.84
C THR A 69 -15.53 -20.57 -22.79
N ASN A 70 -16.84 -20.67 -22.58
CA ASN A 70 -17.43 -21.52 -21.52
C ASN A 70 -16.83 -21.28 -20.12
N GLY A 71 -16.45 -20.02 -19.85
CA GLY A 71 -15.86 -19.60 -18.59
C GLY A 71 -14.37 -19.95 -18.48
N ALA A 72 -13.76 -20.57 -19.46
CA ALA A 72 -12.30 -20.71 -19.56
C ALA A 72 -11.72 -19.60 -20.45
N PHE A 73 -10.47 -19.23 -20.23
CA PHE A 73 -9.70 -18.42 -21.18
C PHE A 73 -8.35 -19.08 -21.46
N GLU A 74 -7.86 -18.85 -22.67
CA GLU A 74 -6.49 -19.14 -23.09
C GLU A 74 -6.04 -17.97 -23.95
N ALA A 75 -4.89 -17.39 -23.62
CA ALA A 75 -4.29 -16.27 -24.34
C ALA A 75 -2.79 -16.52 -24.50
N LYS A 76 -2.24 -16.26 -25.67
CA LYS A 76 -0.84 -16.57 -25.99
C LYS A 76 -0.09 -15.29 -26.35
N TYR A 77 1.09 -15.12 -25.76
CA TYR A 77 2.02 -14.04 -26.05
C TYR A 77 3.30 -14.64 -26.60
N GLN A 78 3.65 -14.29 -27.84
CA GLN A 78 4.88 -14.74 -28.46
C GLN A 78 6.02 -13.77 -28.17
N TYR A 79 7.20 -14.31 -27.85
CA TYR A 79 8.41 -13.52 -27.65
C TYR A 79 9.61 -14.18 -28.34
N LEU A 80 10.67 -13.41 -28.58
CA LEU A 80 11.88 -13.91 -29.23
C LEU A 80 12.97 -14.23 -28.20
N VAL A 81 13.69 -15.31 -28.47
CA VAL A 81 14.90 -15.72 -27.76
C VAL A 81 16.10 -15.69 -28.70
N GLY A 82 17.16 -14.99 -28.30
CA GLY A 82 18.44 -14.98 -29.02
C GLY A 82 18.57 -14.00 -30.19
N GLY A 83 17.64 -13.06 -30.36
CA GLY A 83 17.74 -11.96 -31.33
C GLY A 83 17.41 -10.62 -30.68
N ALA A 84 17.65 -9.50 -31.36
CA ALA A 84 17.10 -8.21 -30.94
C ALA A 84 15.57 -8.27 -31.17
N PRO A 85 14.74 -8.34 -30.11
CA PRO A 85 13.31 -8.44 -30.31
C PRO A 85 12.74 -7.16 -30.88
N PRO A 86 11.59 -7.26 -31.57
CA PRO A 86 10.93 -6.13 -32.21
C PRO A 86 10.47 -5.07 -31.21
N ASP A 87 10.21 -5.46 -29.95
CA ASP A 87 9.78 -4.57 -28.89
C ASP A 87 10.62 -4.73 -27.60
N ALA A 88 10.64 -3.66 -26.78
CA ALA A 88 11.40 -3.63 -25.53
C ALA A 88 10.80 -4.51 -24.43
N THR A 89 9.54 -4.90 -24.55
CA THR A 89 8.74 -5.64 -23.57
C THR A 89 9.03 -7.15 -23.63
N ALA A 90 9.00 -7.74 -24.82
CA ALA A 90 9.43 -9.09 -25.13
C ALA A 90 10.88 -9.33 -24.68
N ASN A 91 11.75 -8.34 -24.87
CA ASN A 91 13.12 -8.33 -24.37
C ASN A 91 13.18 -8.49 -22.85
N ARG A 92 12.37 -7.72 -22.13
CA ARG A 92 12.33 -7.72 -20.67
C ARG A 92 11.77 -9.04 -20.14
N ILE A 93 10.68 -9.53 -20.73
CA ILE A 93 10.10 -10.83 -20.37
C ILE A 93 11.10 -11.96 -20.61
N SER A 94 11.71 -11.98 -21.80
CA SER A 94 12.71 -12.99 -22.19
C SER A 94 13.90 -13.01 -21.23
N ASN A 95 14.41 -11.83 -20.84
CA ASN A 95 15.50 -11.72 -19.87
C ASN A 95 15.13 -12.25 -18.48
N VAL A 96 13.93 -11.91 -17.98
CA VAL A 96 13.45 -12.40 -16.67
C VAL A 96 13.34 -13.92 -16.67
N ILE A 97 12.79 -14.49 -17.74
CA ILE A 97 12.67 -15.95 -17.89
C ILE A 97 14.06 -16.61 -18.01
N HIS A 98 14.98 -16.03 -18.78
CA HIS A 98 16.32 -16.58 -18.98
C HIS A 98 17.15 -16.67 -17.69
N VAL A 99 16.98 -15.73 -16.77
CA VAL A 99 17.67 -15.76 -15.46
C VAL A 99 16.98 -16.67 -14.45
N GLY A 100 15.96 -17.45 -14.87
CA GLY A 100 15.17 -18.32 -14.01
C GLY A 100 14.14 -17.60 -13.14
N GLY A 101 13.89 -16.31 -13.42
CA GLY A 101 12.83 -15.54 -12.81
C GLY A 101 11.50 -15.73 -13.52
N PHE A 102 10.44 -15.18 -12.93
CA PHE A 102 9.13 -15.13 -13.58
C PHE A 102 8.59 -13.70 -13.53
N PRO A 103 8.13 -13.12 -14.65
CA PRO A 103 7.58 -11.78 -14.64
C PRO A 103 6.34 -11.72 -13.74
N MET A 104 6.24 -10.69 -12.90
CA MET A 104 5.01 -10.45 -12.17
C MET A 104 3.91 -10.08 -13.16
N VAL A 105 2.88 -10.90 -13.26
CA VAL A 105 1.73 -10.67 -14.13
C VAL A 105 0.45 -10.59 -13.33
N ARG A 106 -0.54 -9.89 -13.89
CA ARG A 106 -1.89 -9.82 -13.36
C ARG A 106 -2.92 -9.94 -14.48
N LEU A 107 -4.06 -10.51 -14.14
CA LEU A 107 -5.25 -10.57 -14.98
C LEU A 107 -6.18 -9.41 -14.61
N VAL A 108 -6.60 -8.62 -15.58
CA VAL A 108 -7.47 -7.45 -15.37
C VAL A 108 -8.65 -7.44 -16.34
N LEU A 109 -9.70 -6.67 -16.03
CA LEU A 109 -10.78 -6.39 -16.98
C LEU A 109 -10.35 -5.35 -18.02
N SER A 110 -10.45 -5.70 -19.31
CA SER A 110 -10.06 -4.82 -20.42
C SER A 110 -10.79 -3.48 -20.41
N ALA A 111 -12.05 -3.46 -19.99
CA ALA A 111 -12.87 -2.24 -19.92
C ALA A 111 -12.28 -1.16 -18.98
N THR A 112 -11.39 -1.55 -18.05
CA THR A 112 -10.81 -0.66 -17.05
C THR A 112 -9.36 -0.27 -17.35
N LEU A 113 -8.81 -0.68 -18.50
CA LEU A 113 -7.40 -0.39 -18.84
C LEU A 113 -7.08 1.10 -18.97
N LEU A 114 -8.08 1.96 -19.24
CA LEU A 114 -7.91 3.41 -19.32
C LEU A 114 -7.99 4.09 -17.94
N ASN A 115 -8.38 3.35 -16.90
CA ASN A 115 -8.46 3.88 -15.55
C ASN A 115 -7.06 3.88 -14.92
N ALA A 116 -6.80 4.83 -14.02
CA ALA A 116 -5.56 4.85 -13.23
C ALA A 116 -5.38 3.56 -12.39
N SER A 117 -6.50 2.91 -12.04
CA SER A 117 -6.56 1.65 -11.31
C SER A 117 -7.49 0.67 -12.04
N PRO A 118 -6.96 -0.26 -12.86
CA PRO A 118 -7.79 -1.27 -13.52
C PRO A 118 -8.30 -2.30 -12.51
N ASP A 119 -9.47 -2.88 -12.78
CA ASP A 119 -10.05 -3.95 -11.97
C ASP A 119 -9.19 -5.21 -12.10
N VAL A 120 -8.45 -5.53 -11.03
CA VAL A 120 -7.58 -6.70 -10.99
C VAL A 120 -8.38 -7.92 -10.54
N LEU A 121 -8.39 -8.96 -11.37
CA LEU A 121 -9.06 -10.22 -11.08
C LEU A 121 -8.15 -11.23 -10.38
N ALA A 122 -6.87 -11.26 -10.76
CA ALA A 122 -5.88 -12.17 -10.16
C ALA A 122 -4.45 -11.68 -10.33
N PHE A 123 -3.57 -12.08 -9.41
CA PHE A 123 -2.13 -11.84 -9.48
C PHE A 123 -1.39 -13.18 -9.54
N GLY A 124 -0.39 -13.26 -10.43
CA GLY A 124 0.44 -14.45 -10.60
C GLY A 124 -0.36 -15.65 -11.10
N GLY A 125 0.14 -16.85 -10.81
CA GLY A 125 -0.47 -18.11 -11.24
C GLY A 125 0.51 -19.26 -11.03
N ILE A 126 0.05 -20.48 -11.26
CA ILE A 126 0.93 -21.65 -11.26
C ILE A 126 1.64 -21.69 -12.61
N VAL A 127 2.96 -21.68 -12.56
CA VAL A 127 3.81 -21.70 -13.76
C VAL A 127 4.35 -23.10 -13.99
N TYR A 128 4.28 -23.58 -15.23
CA TYR A 128 4.91 -24.83 -15.64
C TYR A 128 5.34 -24.79 -17.11
N PRO A 129 6.37 -25.57 -17.48
CA PRO A 129 6.81 -25.68 -18.88
C PRO A 129 5.74 -26.33 -19.75
N ASN A 130 5.50 -25.75 -20.92
CA ASN A 130 4.65 -26.33 -21.95
C ASN A 130 5.44 -27.39 -22.72
N GLY A 131 4.94 -28.63 -22.77
CA GLY A 131 5.64 -29.72 -23.45
C GLY A 131 7.02 -30.07 -22.86
N GLY A 132 7.32 -29.65 -21.63
CA GLY A 132 8.61 -29.89 -20.96
C GLY A 132 9.76 -28.99 -21.43
N VAL A 133 9.49 -27.99 -22.26
CA VAL A 133 10.46 -26.98 -22.68
C VAL A 133 10.30 -25.77 -21.77
N TRP A 134 11.35 -25.39 -21.05
CA TRP A 134 11.32 -24.23 -20.11
C TRP A 134 11.20 -22.88 -20.81
N ASP A 135 11.49 -22.85 -22.11
CA ASP A 135 11.32 -21.65 -22.90
C ASP A 135 9.88 -21.42 -23.36
N ASP A 136 9.00 -22.42 -23.25
CA ASP A 136 7.57 -22.26 -23.50
C ASP A 136 6.85 -22.43 -22.17
N LEU A 137 6.25 -21.36 -21.66
CA LEU A 137 5.70 -21.35 -20.30
C LEU A 137 4.19 -21.24 -20.32
N VAL A 138 3.55 -22.00 -19.44
CA VAL A 138 2.13 -21.85 -19.14
C VAL A 138 2.00 -21.21 -17.76
N LEU A 139 1.31 -20.09 -17.68
CA LEU A 139 0.83 -19.51 -16.44
C LEU A 139 -0.67 -19.77 -16.31
N ASN A 140 -1.02 -20.50 -15.26
CA ASN A 140 -2.39 -20.88 -14.97
C ASN A 140 -2.92 -20.13 -13.74
N PHE A 141 -3.91 -19.26 -13.95
CA PHE A 141 -4.59 -18.51 -12.89
C PHE A 141 -5.57 -19.35 -12.06
N GLY A 142 -5.82 -20.61 -12.44
CA GLY A 142 -6.77 -21.50 -11.76
C GLY A 142 -8.23 -21.16 -12.07
N GLU A 143 -9.15 -21.59 -11.20
CA GLU A 143 -10.56 -21.18 -11.24
C GLU A 143 -10.74 -19.96 -10.33
N LEU A 144 -11.11 -18.83 -10.92
CA LEU A 144 -11.48 -17.59 -10.27
C LEU A 144 -12.99 -17.52 -10.09
N ARG A 145 -13.43 -17.12 -8.90
CA ARG A 145 -14.85 -16.88 -8.62
C ARG A 145 -15.13 -15.41 -8.42
N LEU A 146 -16.00 -14.85 -9.26
CA LEU A 146 -16.48 -13.48 -9.17
C LEU A 146 -17.56 -13.41 -8.10
N LEU A 147 -17.30 -12.61 -7.07
CA LEU A 147 -18.30 -12.26 -6.08
C LEU A 147 -19.00 -10.97 -6.49
N SER A 148 -20.33 -10.97 -6.48
CA SER A 148 -21.10 -9.74 -6.48
C SER A 148 -20.96 -9.06 -5.11
N PRO A 149 -20.76 -7.72 -5.05
CA PRO A 149 -20.60 -7.00 -3.78
C PRO A 149 -21.70 -7.31 -2.76
N SER A 150 -22.95 -7.40 -3.21
CA SER A 150 -24.12 -7.71 -2.37
C SER A 150 -24.09 -9.08 -1.66
N ARG A 151 -23.23 -10.02 -2.10
CA ARG A 151 -23.08 -11.33 -1.45
C ARG A 151 -21.99 -11.35 -0.38
N ILE A 152 -21.09 -10.36 -0.38
CA ILE A 152 -20.05 -10.23 0.66
C ILE A 152 -20.73 -9.86 1.98
N ASP A 153 -21.65 -8.89 1.96
CA ASP A 153 -22.35 -8.41 3.16
C ASP A 153 -23.25 -9.48 3.79
N GLN A 154 -23.95 -10.28 2.99
CA GLN A 154 -24.85 -11.32 3.50
C GLN A 154 -24.14 -12.50 4.19
N GLN A 155 -22.85 -12.72 3.92
CA GLN A 155 -22.14 -13.91 4.38
C GLN A 155 -21.21 -13.64 5.58
N ILE A 156 -20.85 -12.37 5.80
CA ILE A 156 -20.15 -11.96 7.03
C ILE A 156 -21.07 -12.10 8.26
N ASP A 157 -22.39 -12.01 8.07
CA ASP A 157 -23.39 -12.15 9.14
C ASP A 157 -23.75 -13.60 9.53
N GLY A 158 -23.21 -14.62 8.87
CA GLY A 158 -23.64 -16.00 9.08
C GLY A 158 -22.56 -17.05 8.85
N ASN A 159 -22.02 -17.57 9.96
CA ASN A 159 -21.22 -18.78 10.27
C ASN A 159 -20.99 -19.92 9.21
N GLN A 160 -20.84 -19.63 7.91
CA GLN A 160 -20.49 -20.57 6.86
C GLN A 160 -19.42 -19.98 5.92
N THR A 161 -18.16 -20.01 6.38
CA THR A 161 -16.98 -19.63 5.60
C THR A 161 -16.22 -20.87 5.10
N ASN A 162 -16.91 -21.83 4.49
CA ASN A 162 -16.25 -22.95 3.79
C ASN A 162 -16.28 -22.71 2.28
N TYR A 163 -15.48 -21.77 1.82
CA TYR A 163 -15.00 -21.84 0.45
C TYR A 163 -13.72 -22.67 0.46
N GLU A 164 -13.72 -23.82 -0.23
CA GLU A 164 -12.46 -24.48 -0.63
C GLU A 164 -11.57 -23.45 -1.34
N TYR A 165 -10.24 -23.59 -1.23
CA TYR A 165 -9.15 -22.70 -1.70
C TYR A 165 -9.24 -22.22 -3.18
N ALA A 166 -10.35 -21.67 -3.61
CA ALA A 166 -10.54 -20.95 -4.86
C ALA A 166 -10.08 -19.52 -4.64
N GLN A 167 -9.37 -18.96 -5.62
CA GLN A 167 -8.96 -17.57 -5.59
C GLN A 167 -10.21 -16.72 -5.81
N VAL A 168 -10.59 -15.97 -4.77
CA VAL A 168 -11.74 -15.07 -4.79
C VAL A 168 -11.31 -13.81 -5.52
N ALA A 169 -11.92 -13.56 -6.69
CA ALA A 169 -11.74 -12.34 -7.45
C ALA A 169 -12.89 -11.39 -7.10
N VAL A 170 -12.58 -10.33 -6.34
CA VAL A 170 -13.53 -9.25 -6.10
C VAL A 170 -13.18 -8.13 -7.09
N PRO A 171 -14.04 -7.82 -8.08
CA PRO A 171 -13.84 -6.62 -8.88
C PRO A 171 -13.93 -5.41 -7.95
N PHE A 172 -12.81 -4.71 -7.77
CA PHE A 172 -12.75 -3.49 -6.96
C PHE A 172 -13.32 -2.31 -7.76
N SER A 173 -14.64 -2.28 -7.96
CA SER A 173 -15.29 -1.01 -8.26
C SER A 173 -15.37 -0.21 -6.97
N ASP A 174 -14.74 0.97 -6.90
CA ASP A 174 -14.71 1.91 -5.76
C ASP A 174 -16.02 1.92 -4.95
N SER A 175 -16.16 0.99 -3.99
CA SER A 175 -17.26 0.89 -3.02
C SER A 175 -17.12 -0.41 -2.22
N VAL A 176 -16.31 -0.40 -1.15
CA VAL A 176 -16.56 -1.31 -0.02
C VAL A 176 -16.25 -0.59 1.29
N ASP A 177 -17.29 -0.54 2.11
CA ASP A 177 -17.38 0.10 3.43
C ASP A 177 -16.92 -0.89 4.51
N PRO A 178 -16.01 -0.55 5.45
CA PRO A 178 -15.66 -1.44 6.54
C PRO A 178 -16.08 -0.84 7.89
N LEU A 179 -17.23 -1.22 8.42
CA LEU A 179 -17.57 -0.95 9.83
C LEU A 179 -18.22 -2.16 10.51
N LEU A 180 -17.39 -2.96 11.18
CA LEU A 180 -17.74 -3.65 12.43
C LEU A 180 -16.46 -3.88 13.27
N SER A 181 -16.20 -2.99 14.25
CA SER A 181 -16.02 -3.38 15.66
C SER A 181 -15.79 -2.16 16.56
N SER A 182 -16.62 -2.01 17.58
CA SER A 182 -16.24 -1.94 19.00
C SER A 182 -17.25 -1.08 19.77
N GLY A 183 -17.91 -1.73 20.74
CA GLY A 183 -18.78 -1.05 21.69
C GLY A 183 -17.96 -0.32 22.76
N GLY A 184 -18.55 0.75 23.28
CA GLY A 184 -18.07 1.48 24.46
C GLY A 184 -18.96 2.69 24.68
N GLY A 185 -19.90 2.59 25.62
CA GLY A 185 -20.92 3.62 25.86
C GLY A 185 -20.39 4.89 26.52
N ALA A 186 -21.12 5.98 26.32
CA ALA A 186 -21.23 7.08 27.27
C ALA A 186 -22.52 7.87 27.01
N GLU A 187 -23.43 7.75 27.98
CA GLU A 187 -24.36 8.72 28.56
C GLU A 187 -25.16 9.72 27.71
N LEU A 188 -26.48 9.62 27.92
CA LEU A 188 -27.49 10.66 27.76
C LEU A 188 -27.17 11.94 28.55
N SER A 189 -27.43 13.09 27.93
CA SER A 189 -27.97 14.37 28.48
C SER A 189 -27.88 15.41 27.34
N SER A 190 -28.80 16.32 27.01
CA SER A 190 -30.05 16.79 27.59
C SER A 190 -30.71 17.78 26.61
N LEU A 191 -32.05 17.70 26.48
CA LEU A 191 -33.05 18.78 26.38
C LEU A 191 -32.70 20.18 25.83
N ALA A 192 -33.55 20.61 24.87
CA ALA A 192 -34.17 21.94 24.62
C ALA A 192 -34.16 22.25 23.10
N ASP A 193 -35.16 22.81 22.41
CA ASP A 193 -36.59 23.12 22.58
C ASP A 193 -37.03 23.56 21.15
N PRO A 194 -38.20 23.17 20.59
CA PRO A 194 -38.68 23.74 19.34
C PRO A 194 -39.79 24.76 19.64
N ASP A 195 -39.51 26.05 19.42
CA ASP A 195 -40.47 27.07 18.98
C ASP A 195 -39.92 28.49 19.20
N SER A 196 -39.72 29.25 18.13
CA SER A 196 -40.14 30.65 18.10
C SER A 196 -40.39 31.12 16.67
N ILE A 197 -41.67 31.28 16.38
CA ILE A 197 -42.26 32.05 15.29
C ILE A 197 -41.98 33.56 15.48
N ASP A 198 -42.10 34.31 14.37
CA ASP A 198 -42.32 35.77 14.24
C ASP A 198 -41.06 36.64 14.10
N GLY A 199 -40.91 37.56 13.14
CA GLY A 199 -41.80 38.11 12.12
C GLY A 199 -41.19 39.38 11.49
N GLY A 200 -41.65 39.75 10.29
CA GLY A 200 -41.50 41.08 9.66
C GLY A 200 -40.17 41.34 8.92
N GLY A 201 -40.12 41.91 7.73
CA GLY A 201 -41.11 42.54 6.85
C GLY A 201 -40.38 43.32 5.74
N GLY A 202 -41.14 43.85 4.78
CA GLY A 202 -40.69 44.83 3.77
C GLY A 202 -40.00 44.22 2.54
N ASP A 203 -40.68 44.05 1.39
CA ASP A 203 -41.07 45.10 0.42
C ASP A 203 -39.86 45.70 -0.32
N VAL A 204 -39.69 45.33 -1.59
CA VAL A 204 -39.41 46.21 -2.76
C VAL A 204 -39.64 45.39 -4.03
N ILE A 205 -40.73 45.71 -4.72
CA ILE A 205 -40.90 45.55 -6.17
C ILE A 205 -39.96 46.56 -6.84
N ASP A 206 -39.11 46.13 -7.76
CA ASP A 206 -38.64 47.05 -8.80
C ASP A 206 -38.44 46.35 -10.15
N ASP A 207 -38.95 47.06 -11.15
CA ASP A 207 -39.06 46.76 -12.56
C ASP A 207 -37.73 46.42 -13.23
N ILE A 208 -37.71 45.40 -14.12
CA ILE A 208 -36.99 45.50 -15.40
C ILE A 208 -37.85 44.85 -16.48
N ASP A 209 -38.65 45.69 -17.13
CA ASP A 209 -39.19 45.47 -18.47
C ASP A 209 -38.28 46.21 -19.47
N GLY A 210 -38.00 45.61 -20.63
CA GLY A 210 -37.08 46.21 -21.61
C GLY A 210 -36.73 45.29 -22.78
N GLY A 211 -37.67 45.16 -23.72
CA GLY A 211 -37.57 44.29 -24.88
C GLY A 211 -36.56 44.66 -25.97
N GLY A 212 -36.49 43.77 -26.97
CA GLY A 212 -35.76 43.96 -28.22
C GLY A 212 -36.01 42.79 -29.16
N GLY A 213 -37.01 42.93 -30.04
CA GLY A 213 -37.37 41.92 -31.03
C GLY A 213 -36.45 41.88 -32.25
N GLY A 214 -36.52 40.75 -32.96
CA GLY A 214 -35.98 40.58 -34.31
C GLY A 214 -36.50 39.25 -34.92
N PRO A 215 -37.18 39.28 -36.09
CA PRO A 215 -37.76 38.09 -36.69
C PRO A 215 -36.73 37.37 -37.57
N VAL A 216 -36.68 36.04 -37.52
CA VAL A 216 -35.98 35.24 -38.53
C VAL A 216 -37.01 34.50 -39.37
N ASP A 217 -37.28 35.09 -40.52
CA ASP A 217 -37.91 34.50 -41.68
C ASP A 217 -36.90 33.55 -42.36
N ASN A 218 -37.27 32.29 -42.59
CA ASN A 218 -36.73 31.55 -43.73
C ASN A 218 -37.68 30.39 -44.10
N GLY A 219 -38.60 30.68 -45.02
CA GLY A 219 -39.39 29.68 -45.72
C GLY A 219 -38.71 29.14 -46.99
N GLY A 220 -39.01 27.88 -47.30
CA GLY A 220 -38.89 27.26 -48.63
C GLY A 220 -37.57 26.52 -48.85
N GLY A 221 -37.52 25.25 -49.26
CA GLY A 221 -38.50 24.40 -49.90
C GLY A 221 -37.74 23.52 -50.89
N GLY A 222 -37.98 22.21 -50.91
CA GLY A 222 -37.30 21.30 -51.83
C GLY A 222 -37.62 19.85 -51.54
N GLY A 223 -38.70 19.35 -52.15
CA GLY A 223 -39.11 17.97 -52.03
C GLY A 223 -38.16 17.00 -52.75
N VAL A 224 -38.05 15.80 -52.20
CA VAL A 224 -37.71 14.60 -52.97
C VAL A 224 -38.67 13.50 -52.51
N ASN A 225 -39.40 12.99 -53.49
CA ASN A 225 -40.33 11.88 -53.43
C ASN A 225 -39.56 10.60 -53.76
N GLY A 226 -39.87 9.48 -53.10
CA GLY A 226 -39.56 8.15 -53.63
C GLY A 226 -39.21 7.06 -52.62
N GLY A 227 -40.16 6.16 -52.37
CA GLY A 227 -39.90 4.72 -52.44
C GLY A 227 -39.76 3.94 -51.14
N ASN A 228 -40.89 3.41 -50.68
CA ASN A 228 -41.11 2.07 -50.13
C ASN A 228 -39.91 1.26 -49.59
N ASP A 229 -39.95 0.91 -48.30
CA ASP A 229 -39.99 -0.50 -47.90
C ASP A 229 -40.61 -0.64 -46.50
N GLU A 230 -41.89 -0.99 -46.46
CA GLU A 230 -42.59 -1.40 -45.25
C GLU A 230 -42.31 -2.88 -45.02
N THR A 231 -41.57 -3.21 -43.97
CA THR A 231 -41.85 -4.36 -43.10
C THR A 231 -41.01 -4.19 -41.83
N ASN A 232 -41.58 -3.52 -40.83
CA ASN A 232 -41.10 -3.69 -39.46
C ASN A 232 -42.31 -3.83 -38.55
N GLY A 233 -42.53 -5.07 -38.09
CA GLY A 233 -43.52 -5.42 -37.08
C GLY A 233 -43.09 -4.87 -35.72
N GLY A 234 -43.24 -3.56 -35.54
CA GLY A 234 -43.23 -2.93 -34.23
C GLY A 234 -44.58 -3.15 -33.60
N ASP A 235 -44.62 -3.91 -32.51
CA ASP A 235 -45.75 -3.93 -31.59
C ASP A 235 -46.11 -2.49 -31.23
N SER A 236 -47.25 -2.05 -31.75
CA SER A 236 -47.83 -0.75 -31.51
C SER A 236 -48.17 -0.63 -30.03
N LEU A 237 -47.35 0.12 -29.29
CA LEU A 237 -47.77 0.70 -28.03
C LEU A 237 -49.04 1.51 -28.31
N GLY A 238 -50.17 1.04 -27.78
CA GLY A 238 -51.50 1.57 -28.04
C GLY A 238 -51.56 3.10 -27.96
N ASP A 239 -52.27 3.67 -28.93
CA ASP A 239 -52.50 5.10 -29.12
C ASP A 239 -53.07 5.74 -27.83
N PHE A 240 -52.25 6.53 -27.13
CA PHE A 240 -52.59 7.20 -25.87
C PHE A 240 -53.69 8.28 -26.02
N ASN A 241 -54.22 8.50 -27.23
CA ASN A 241 -55.26 9.48 -27.51
C ASN A 241 -56.69 9.02 -27.17
N GLU A 242 -56.90 7.77 -26.73
CA GLU A 242 -58.24 7.27 -26.40
C GLU A 242 -58.67 7.47 -24.93
N PHE A 243 -57.83 8.04 -24.06
CA PHE A 243 -58.19 8.28 -22.66
C PHE A 243 -58.90 9.64 -22.45
N PRO A 244 -60.03 9.70 -21.72
CA PRO A 244 -60.67 10.95 -21.31
C PRO A 244 -59.69 11.86 -20.56
N ASP A 245 -59.75 13.18 -20.79
CA ASP A 245 -58.79 14.17 -20.25
C ASP A 245 -58.58 14.08 -18.72
N GLU A 246 -59.61 13.71 -17.96
CA GLU A 246 -59.53 13.52 -16.50
C GLU A 246 -58.64 12.33 -16.08
N GLN A 247 -58.64 11.24 -16.85
CA GLN A 247 -57.79 10.07 -16.56
C GLN A 247 -56.33 10.38 -16.87
N ARG A 248 -56.07 11.13 -17.94
CA ARG A 248 -54.72 11.60 -18.30
C ARG A 248 -54.14 12.52 -17.23
N TYR A 249 -54.94 13.46 -16.72
CA TYR A 249 -54.51 14.37 -15.65
C TYR A 249 -54.12 13.60 -14.37
N THR A 250 -54.89 12.58 -14.01
CA THR A 250 -54.62 11.72 -12.85
C THR A 250 -53.30 10.96 -13.03
N LEU A 251 -53.12 10.31 -14.19
CA LEU A 251 -51.88 9.61 -14.56
C LEU A 251 -50.64 10.53 -14.54
N TYR A 252 -50.74 11.75 -15.07
CA TYR A 252 -49.62 12.71 -15.03
C TYR A 252 -49.30 13.15 -13.60
N THR A 253 -50.31 13.35 -12.76
CA THR A 253 -50.12 13.76 -11.36
C THR A 253 -49.44 12.66 -10.55
N GLU A 254 -49.86 11.40 -10.74
CA GLU A 254 -49.23 10.22 -10.12
C GLU A 254 -47.78 10.04 -10.60
N LEU A 255 -47.51 10.20 -11.90
CA LEU A 255 -46.15 10.11 -12.44
C LEU A 255 -45.23 11.19 -11.85
N ILE A 256 -45.71 12.44 -11.74
CA ILE A 256 -44.94 13.54 -11.12
C ILE A 256 -44.68 13.25 -9.65
N ALA A 257 -45.68 12.73 -8.91
CA ALA A 257 -45.51 12.34 -7.51
C ALA A 257 -44.46 11.22 -7.37
N GLN A 258 -44.50 10.21 -8.24
CA GLN A 258 -43.52 9.13 -8.26
C GLN A 258 -42.10 9.65 -8.57
N GLN A 259 -41.96 10.54 -9.56
CA GLN A 259 -40.68 11.17 -9.89
C GLN A 259 -40.12 12.01 -8.72
N LYS A 260 -40.97 12.74 -7.99
CA LYS A 260 -40.55 13.51 -6.81
C LYS A 260 -40.00 12.61 -5.70
N VAL A 261 -40.66 11.48 -5.43
CA VAL A 261 -40.19 10.49 -4.44
C VAL A 261 -38.86 9.89 -4.89
N GLN A 262 -38.71 9.58 -6.18
CA GLN A 262 -37.46 9.06 -6.73
C GLN A 262 -36.31 10.07 -6.61
N ILE A 263 -36.55 11.35 -6.93
CA ILE A 263 -35.54 12.41 -6.79
C ILE A 263 -35.12 12.59 -5.33
N ALA A 264 -36.07 12.59 -4.40
CA ALA A 264 -35.77 12.68 -2.97
C ALA A 264 -34.89 11.50 -2.52
N SER A 265 -35.25 10.28 -2.90
CA SER A 265 -34.46 9.08 -2.59
C SER A 265 -33.04 9.12 -3.17
N LEU A 266 -32.87 9.62 -4.40
CA LEU A 266 -31.54 9.78 -5.02
C LEU A 266 -30.72 10.86 -4.31
N SER A 267 -31.37 11.94 -3.87
CA SER A 267 -30.71 13.01 -3.11
C SER A 267 -30.21 12.50 -1.75
N ASP A 268 -31.00 11.69 -1.06
CA ASP A 268 -30.61 11.08 0.22
C ASP A 268 -29.42 10.13 0.03
N GLN A 269 -29.45 9.30 -1.02
CA GLN A 269 -28.32 8.41 -1.37
C GLN A 269 -27.04 9.19 -1.66
N LEU A 270 -27.14 10.29 -2.40
CA LEU A 270 -25.99 11.14 -2.72
C LEU A 270 -25.40 11.81 -1.45
N SER A 271 -26.24 12.22 -0.51
CA SER A 271 -25.80 12.77 0.77
C SER A 271 -25.01 11.74 1.57
N VAL A 272 -25.56 10.53 1.72
CA VAL A 272 -24.88 9.43 2.44
C VAL A 272 -23.54 9.08 1.78
N GLN A 273 -23.49 9.06 0.44
CA GLN A 273 -22.25 8.79 -0.28
C GLN A 273 -21.20 9.91 -0.10
N THR A 274 -21.64 11.15 0.02
CA THR A 274 -20.75 12.30 0.30
C THR A 274 -20.14 12.19 1.69
N ASP A 275 -20.93 11.83 2.69
CA ASP A 275 -20.46 11.65 4.07
C ASP A 275 -19.49 10.46 4.20
N LEU A 276 -19.78 9.36 3.50
CA LEU A 276 -18.89 8.20 3.45
C LEU A 276 -17.53 8.55 2.82
N ASN A 277 -17.55 9.27 1.69
CA ASN A 277 -16.31 9.70 1.02
C ASN A 277 -15.49 10.66 1.90
N SER A 278 -16.14 11.56 2.64
CA SER A 278 -15.45 12.42 3.61
C SER A 278 -14.77 11.60 4.69
N THR A 279 -15.49 10.63 5.26
CA THR A 279 -14.97 9.74 6.31
C THR A 279 -13.79 8.91 5.81
N LEU A 280 -13.87 8.36 4.59
CA LEU A 280 -12.80 7.59 3.99
C LEU A 280 -11.54 8.43 3.76
N ASN A 281 -11.69 9.68 3.30
CA ASN A 281 -10.57 10.61 3.11
C ASN A 281 -9.87 10.97 4.42
N GLU A 282 -10.62 11.12 5.51
CA GLU A 282 -10.04 11.33 6.85
C GLU A 282 -9.22 10.11 7.30
N GLN A 283 -9.73 8.89 7.07
CA GLN A 283 -9.01 7.66 7.39
C GLN A 283 -7.73 7.48 6.57
N VAL A 284 -7.77 7.77 5.27
CA VAL A 284 -6.59 7.73 4.39
C VAL A 284 -5.52 8.70 4.91
N THR A 285 -5.91 9.93 5.24
CA THR A 285 -5.00 10.95 5.77
C THR A 285 -4.36 10.52 7.09
N ALA A 286 -5.14 9.89 7.98
CA ALA A 286 -4.63 9.36 9.23
C ALA A 286 -3.61 8.23 9.00
N LYS A 287 -3.87 7.34 8.03
CA LYS A 287 -2.95 6.25 7.66
C LYS A 287 -1.67 6.75 7.00
N ASP A 288 -1.75 7.76 6.15
CA ASP A 288 -0.55 8.39 5.57
C ASP A 288 0.34 9.01 6.64
N THR A 289 -0.27 9.62 7.67
CA THR A 289 0.48 10.19 8.82
C THR A 289 1.16 9.08 9.64
N GLU A 290 0.48 7.95 9.84
CA GLU A 290 1.05 6.77 10.51
C GLU A 290 2.23 6.18 9.71
N ILE A 291 2.07 6.03 8.38
CA ILE A 291 3.12 5.57 7.47
C ILE A 291 4.32 6.52 7.49
N ALA A 292 4.09 7.83 7.45
CA ALA A 292 5.16 8.82 7.51
C ALA A 292 5.93 8.73 8.84
N THR A 293 5.22 8.52 9.95
CA THR A 293 5.82 8.36 11.27
C THR A 293 6.67 7.09 11.36
N LEU A 294 6.12 5.95 10.92
CA LEU A 294 6.81 4.66 10.89
C LEU A 294 8.02 4.70 9.95
N SER A 295 7.89 5.33 8.78
CA SER A 295 8.98 5.51 7.83
C SER A 295 10.12 6.34 8.43
N GLY A 296 9.78 7.43 9.15
CA GLY A 296 10.77 8.22 9.89
C GLY A 296 11.50 7.41 10.96
N GLN A 297 10.79 6.54 11.69
CA GLN A 297 11.39 5.66 12.69
C GLN A 297 12.35 4.63 12.06
N ILE A 298 11.94 3.97 10.97
CA ILE A 298 12.78 3.02 10.21
C ILE A 298 14.05 3.71 9.70
N GLN A 299 13.92 4.92 9.17
CA GLN A 299 15.05 5.68 8.63
C GLN A 299 16.08 6.05 9.71
N THR A 300 15.67 6.28 10.95
CA THR A 300 16.59 6.52 12.08
C THR A 300 17.33 5.27 12.57
N GLN A 301 16.77 4.06 12.37
CA GLN A 301 17.39 2.81 12.82
C GLN A 301 18.38 2.25 11.79
N ASN A 302 18.17 2.50 10.50
CA ASN A 302 18.99 1.96 9.40
C ASN A 302 19.98 2.97 8.81
N THR A 303 20.40 4.00 9.55
CA THR A 303 21.43 4.93 9.07
C THR A 303 22.78 4.23 8.98
N ALA A 304 23.41 4.28 7.81
CA ALA A 304 24.77 3.79 7.63
C ALA A 304 25.72 4.49 8.61
N LYS A 305 26.51 3.70 9.35
CA LYS A 305 27.44 4.19 10.36
C LYS A 305 28.90 4.05 9.92
N PRO A 306 29.78 4.99 10.27
CA PRO A 306 31.19 4.88 9.91
C PRO A 306 31.82 3.62 10.48
N VAL A 307 32.64 2.90 9.69
CA VAL A 307 33.33 1.68 10.15
C VAL A 307 34.12 1.92 11.43
N ASN A 308 34.77 3.08 11.55
CA ASN A 308 35.52 3.46 12.75
C ASN A 308 34.64 3.66 13.98
N GLU A 309 33.42 4.18 13.83
CA GLU A 309 32.45 4.33 14.92
C GLU A 309 31.99 2.95 15.40
N VAL A 310 31.63 2.06 14.47
CA VAL A 310 31.22 0.68 14.78
C VAL A 310 32.36 -0.07 15.49
N TYR A 311 33.58 0.02 14.96
CA TYR A 311 34.76 -0.61 15.60
C TYR A 311 35.03 -0.05 17.00
N THR A 312 34.91 1.26 17.19
CA THR A 312 35.11 1.91 18.50
C THR A 312 34.05 1.47 19.50
N GLN A 313 32.79 1.37 19.08
CA GLN A 313 31.69 0.88 19.92
C GLN A 313 31.92 -0.58 20.33
N LEU A 314 32.33 -1.44 19.40
CA LEU A 314 32.65 -2.85 19.69
C LEU A 314 33.80 -3.00 20.68
N ILE A 315 34.89 -2.22 20.53
CA ILE A 315 35.98 -2.21 21.52
C ILE A 315 35.45 -1.79 22.90
N GLN A 316 34.65 -0.72 22.96
CA GLN A 316 34.10 -0.22 24.22
C GLN A 316 33.20 -1.25 24.90
N GLU A 317 32.37 -1.97 24.15
CA GLU A 317 31.51 -3.03 24.68
C GLU A 317 32.33 -4.23 25.16
N VAL A 318 33.34 -4.65 24.39
CA VAL A 318 34.26 -5.73 24.75
C VAL A 318 35.09 -5.37 26.00
N ASP A 319 35.52 -4.12 26.13
CA ASP A 319 36.18 -3.61 27.34
C ASP A 319 35.23 -3.52 28.53
N THR A 320 34.01 -3.04 28.32
CA THR A 320 32.97 -3.02 29.37
C THR A 320 32.67 -4.45 29.87
N ALA A 321 32.50 -5.39 28.94
CA ALA A 321 32.27 -6.79 29.27
C ALA A 321 33.42 -7.36 30.11
N SER A 322 34.69 -7.11 29.74
CA SER A 322 35.82 -7.63 30.54
C SER A 322 35.98 -7.06 31.93
N GLN A 323 35.45 -5.86 32.18
CA GLN A 323 35.47 -5.24 33.50
C GLN A 323 34.34 -5.78 34.39
N GLY A 324 33.48 -6.65 33.85
CA GLY A 324 32.55 -7.47 34.62
C GLY A 324 33.29 -8.36 35.60
N ASN A 325 32.74 -8.50 36.81
CA ASN A 325 33.34 -9.28 37.89
C ASN A 325 33.13 -10.78 37.65
N PHE A 326 33.90 -11.38 36.74
CA PHE A 326 33.90 -12.81 36.49
C PHE A 326 35.03 -13.46 37.30
N GLU A 327 34.70 -14.10 38.42
CA GLU A 327 35.68 -14.56 39.41
C GLU A 327 36.75 -15.52 38.85
N ASN A 328 36.52 -16.15 37.69
CA ASN A 328 37.44 -17.15 37.10
C ASN A 328 37.57 -17.08 35.57
N TYR A 329 37.05 -16.03 34.92
CA TYR A 329 37.07 -15.93 33.45
C TYR A 329 37.60 -14.57 33.01
N THR A 330 38.51 -14.58 32.04
CA THR A 330 38.93 -13.38 31.33
C THR A 330 38.43 -13.45 29.90
N LEU A 331 37.94 -12.34 29.39
CA LEU A 331 37.53 -12.27 27.99
C LEU A 331 38.80 -12.20 27.12
N GLY A 332 39.01 -13.21 26.28
CA GLY A 332 40.15 -13.29 25.35
C GLY A 332 40.00 -12.36 24.14
N ASN A 333 40.77 -12.64 23.08
CA ASN A 333 40.58 -11.97 21.79
C ASN A 333 39.19 -12.28 21.25
N VAL A 334 38.50 -11.26 20.73
CA VAL A 334 37.14 -11.38 20.20
C VAL A 334 37.21 -11.20 18.69
N SER A 335 36.64 -12.14 17.95
CA SER A 335 36.46 -12.04 16.50
C SER A 335 34.98 -11.99 16.19
N ILE A 336 34.53 -10.98 15.45
CA ILE A 336 33.13 -10.75 15.11
C ILE A 336 33.01 -10.70 13.59
N ASP A 337 32.21 -11.61 13.04
CA ASP A 337 31.85 -11.61 11.63
C ASP A 337 30.46 -10.97 11.46
N LEU A 338 30.42 -9.80 10.82
CA LEU A 338 29.18 -9.07 10.55
C LEU A 338 28.81 -9.19 9.07
N LYS A 339 27.55 -9.54 8.81
CA LYS A 339 26.92 -9.40 7.48
C LYS A 339 26.22 -8.05 7.43
N THR A 340 26.71 -7.16 6.57
CA THR A 340 26.28 -5.76 6.50
C THR A 340 26.38 -5.24 5.08
N PHE A 341 25.62 -4.21 4.72
CA PHE A 341 25.94 -3.45 3.52
C PHE A 341 27.14 -2.56 3.81
N VAL A 342 28.05 -2.48 2.85
CA VAL A 342 29.20 -1.58 2.88
C VAL A 342 29.01 -0.58 1.76
N SER A 343 28.98 0.70 2.11
CA SER A 343 28.97 1.80 1.14
C SER A 343 30.15 2.74 1.40
N GLN A 344 30.52 3.55 0.41
CA GLN A 344 31.48 4.63 0.59
C GLN A 344 30.73 5.96 0.67
N ASP A 345 31.11 6.83 1.59
CA ASP A 345 30.64 8.21 1.61
C ASP A 345 31.36 9.07 0.56
N GLN A 346 30.98 10.36 0.49
CA GLN A 346 31.55 11.31 -0.48
C GLN A 346 33.05 11.56 -0.30
N ASP A 347 33.58 11.24 0.88
CA ASP A 347 35.01 11.38 1.22
C ASP A 347 35.78 10.05 1.01
N GLY A 348 35.11 9.01 0.53
CA GLY A 348 35.68 7.68 0.27
C GLY A 348 35.82 6.80 1.52
N ASN A 349 35.25 7.20 2.66
CA ASN A 349 35.26 6.38 3.87
C ASN A 349 34.16 5.32 3.81
N PHE A 350 34.46 4.14 4.33
CA PHE A 350 33.50 3.04 4.39
C PHE A 350 32.48 3.23 5.52
N GLN A 351 31.23 2.96 5.19
CA GLN A 351 30.06 3.04 6.04
C GLN A 351 29.39 1.67 6.09
N LEU A 352 28.96 1.24 7.27
CA LEU A 352 28.27 -0.03 7.51
C LEU A 352 26.81 0.23 7.80
N GLN A 353 25.92 -0.44 7.07
CA GLN A 353 24.49 -0.39 7.31
C GLN A 353 23.98 -1.76 7.74
N SER A 354 23.39 -1.81 8.94
CA SER A 354 22.79 -3.03 9.48
C SER A 354 21.69 -3.54 8.56
N VAL A 355 21.71 -4.85 8.33
CA VAL A 355 20.61 -5.55 7.65
C VAL A 355 19.63 -5.99 8.72
N ASP A 356 18.38 -5.55 8.64
CA ASP A 356 17.33 -6.06 9.50
C ASP A 356 16.96 -7.51 9.10
N SER A 357 16.30 -8.23 10.00
CA SER A 357 15.95 -9.64 9.77
C SER A 357 15.03 -9.83 8.55
N ALA A 358 14.27 -8.80 8.19
CA ALA A 358 13.36 -8.80 7.05
C ALA A 358 14.11 -8.59 5.71
N GLY A 359 15.04 -7.63 5.66
CA GLY A 359 15.90 -7.34 4.53
C GLY A 359 16.92 -8.43 4.26
N ALA A 360 17.37 -9.14 5.30
CA ALA A 360 18.31 -10.26 5.18
C ALA A 360 17.75 -11.46 4.40
N ASN A 361 16.43 -11.66 4.41
CA ASN A 361 15.77 -12.74 3.68
C ASN A 361 15.55 -12.41 2.19
N ASN A 362 15.52 -11.12 1.85
CA ASN A 362 15.21 -10.64 0.50
C ASN A 362 16.43 -10.07 -0.24
N THR A 363 17.63 -10.11 0.36
CA THR A 363 18.85 -9.72 -0.34
C THR A 363 19.59 -10.91 -0.90
N ASN A 364 19.97 -10.81 -2.18
CA ASN A 364 20.88 -11.75 -2.80
C ASN A 364 22.18 -11.79 -1.98
N GLN A 365 22.67 -12.99 -1.63
CA GLN A 365 23.84 -13.18 -0.76
C GLN A 365 25.13 -12.52 -1.31
N GLU A 366 25.14 -12.13 -2.58
CA GLU A 366 26.21 -11.41 -3.27
C GLU A 366 26.26 -9.90 -2.93
N THR A 367 25.18 -9.30 -2.43
CA THR A 367 25.08 -7.84 -2.20
C THR A 367 25.46 -7.43 -0.77
N VAL A 368 25.56 -8.39 0.14
CA VAL A 368 25.90 -8.16 1.55
C VAL A 368 27.36 -8.51 1.76
N SER A 369 28.14 -7.57 2.28
CA SER A 369 29.55 -7.79 2.56
C SER A 369 29.73 -8.46 3.92
N GLN A 370 30.69 -9.37 4.00
CA GLN A 370 31.15 -9.91 5.28
C GLN A 370 32.31 -9.06 5.79
N VAL A 371 32.11 -8.39 6.92
CA VAL A 371 33.12 -7.58 7.59
C VAL A 371 33.55 -8.30 8.85
N LYS A 372 34.85 -8.61 8.93
CA LYS A 372 35.46 -9.28 10.09
C LYS A 372 36.19 -8.26 10.96
N PHE A 373 35.86 -8.25 12.24
CA PHE A 373 36.53 -7.44 13.25
C PHE A 373 37.31 -8.33 14.22
N ASP A 374 38.64 -8.15 14.25
CA ASP A 374 39.51 -8.85 15.19
C ASP A 374 39.98 -7.88 16.28
N ILE A 375 39.46 -8.06 17.49
CA ILE A 375 39.79 -7.24 18.66
C ILE A 375 40.86 -7.99 19.47
N ASN A 376 42.12 -7.59 19.26
CA ASN A 376 43.26 -8.12 19.99
C ASN A 376 43.47 -7.36 21.28
N ARG A 377 43.44 -8.06 22.42
CA ARG A 377 43.77 -7.45 23.71
C ARG A 377 45.17 -7.80 24.16
N ASN A 378 45.93 -6.76 24.48
CA ASN A 378 47.12 -6.87 25.29
C ASN A 378 46.70 -6.82 26.77
N PRO A 379 46.80 -7.91 27.55
CA PRO A 379 46.27 -7.98 28.92
C PRO A 379 47.04 -7.13 29.96
N ALA A 380 47.94 -6.24 29.53
CA ALA A 380 48.89 -5.54 30.39
C ALA A 380 48.63 -4.03 30.49
N VAL A 381 47.42 -3.58 30.82
CA VAL A 381 47.24 -2.22 31.38
C VAL A 381 46.22 -2.26 32.52
N LYS A 382 46.72 -2.56 33.72
CA LYS A 382 46.07 -2.13 34.96
C LYS A 382 46.47 -0.66 35.14
N PRO A 383 45.57 0.34 34.98
CA PRO A 383 46.02 1.72 34.92
C PRO A 383 46.44 2.20 36.32
N SER A 384 47.75 2.38 36.46
CA SER A 384 48.45 3.03 37.57
C SER A 384 47.94 4.46 37.79
N SER A 385 47.98 4.89 39.05
CA SER A 385 47.50 6.16 39.57
C SER A 385 48.15 7.38 38.90
N SER A 386 47.35 8.20 38.23
CA SER A 386 47.60 9.64 38.07
C SER A 386 46.27 10.38 37.92
N ALA A 387 46.23 11.63 38.38
CA ALA A 387 45.07 12.49 38.62
C ALA A 387 43.94 12.36 37.58
N ALA A 388 42.70 12.17 38.05
CA ALA A 388 41.52 12.06 37.20
C ALA A 388 40.69 13.34 37.31
N ILE A 389 40.48 14.04 36.19
CA ILE A 389 39.66 15.26 36.15
C ILE A 389 38.18 14.87 36.18
N THR A 390 37.35 15.56 36.96
CA THR A 390 35.90 15.30 37.00
C THR A 390 35.24 15.65 35.65
N PRO A 391 34.62 14.68 34.95
CA PRO A 391 33.96 14.95 33.66
C PRO A 391 32.63 15.69 33.85
N SER A 392 32.24 16.48 32.84
CA SER A 392 30.89 17.09 32.80
C SER A 392 29.83 16.03 32.47
N VAL A 393 28.77 15.99 33.27
CA VAL A 393 27.59 15.14 33.07
C VAL A 393 26.30 15.95 32.89
N MET A 394 26.42 17.27 32.73
CA MET A 394 25.29 18.18 32.54
C MET A 394 24.50 17.83 31.27
N GLY A 395 23.18 17.86 31.35
CA GLY A 395 22.25 17.51 30.27
C GLY A 395 22.10 16.01 30.01
N LEU A 396 22.90 15.15 30.67
CA LEU A 396 22.83 13.71 30.49
C LEU A 396 21.74 13.08 31.37
N THR A 397 21.20 11.94 30.93
CA THR A 397 20.33 11.09 31.76
C THR A 397 21.14 10.37 32.83
N GLU A 398 20.48 9.86 33.88
CA GLU A 398 21.18 9.16 34.97
C GLU A 398 22.08 8.03 34.46
N THR A 399 21.56 7.20 33.55
CA THR A 399 22.30 6.09 32.95
C THR A 399 23.56 6.57 32.21
N ALA A 400 23.45 7.65 31.43
CA ALA A 400 24.58 8.22 30.69
C ALA A 400 25.60 8.89 31.63
N ALA A 401 25.14 9.60 32.66
CA ALA A 401 25.99 10.20 33.69
C ALA A 401 26.76 9.11 34.47
N ARG A 402 26.09 8.01 34.84
CA ARG A 402 26.69 6.87 35.55
C ARG A 402 27.81 6.23 34.74
N LYS A 403 27.57 5.94 33.46
CA LYS A 403 28.58 5.39 32.54
C LYS A 403 29.78 6.34 32.41
N ARG A 404 29.54 7.64 32.23
CA ARG A 404 30.61 8.65 32.07
C ARG A 404 31.49 8.79 33.31
N LEU A 405 30.92 8.71 34.51
CA LEU A 405 31.66 8.75 35.76
C LEU A 405 32.42 7.45 36.04
N GLN A 406 31.79 6.29 35.79
CA GLN A 406 32.44 4.99 35.94
C GLN A 406 33.65 4.82 35.02
N ALA A 407 33.60 5.36 33.80
CA ALA A 407 34.74 5.37 32.87
C ALA A 407 35.97 6.11 33.43
N GLN A 408 35.76 7.04 34.38
CA GLN A 408 36.84 7.74 35.09
C GLN A 408 37.13 7.13 36.47
N GLY A 409 36.56 5.97 36.79
CA GLY A 409 36.68 5.32 38.09
C GLY A 409 35.92 6.06 39.20
N MET A 410 34.97 6.94 38.88
CA MET A 410 34.17 7.71 39.83
C MET A 410 32.80 7.06 40.04
N LYS A 411 32.19 7.29 41.20
CA LYS A 411 30.88 6.72 41.57
C LYS A 411 29.80 7.80 41.53
N LEU A 412 28.69 7.54 40.85
CA LEU A 412 27.54 8.43 40.80
C LEU A 412 26.69 8.33 42.08
N VAL A 413 26.37 9.47 42.69
CA VAL A 413 25.31 9.63 43.68
C VAL A 413 24.21 10.49 43.06
N ALA A 414 23.06 9.89 42.75
CA ALA A 414 21.94 10.57 42.10
C ALA A 414 21.00 11.19 43.14
N ILE A 415 20.59 12.44 42.90
CA ILE A 415 19.57 13.17 43.66
C ILE A 415 18.54 13.70 42.67
N TYR A 416 17.26 13.66 43.02
CA TYR A 416 16.17 14.15 42.18
C TYR A 416 15.56 15.40 42.80
N GLN A 417 15.44 16.48 42.03
CA GLN A 417 14.87 17.75 42.50
C GLN A 417 13.93 18.34 41.45
N ALA A 418 12.82 18.93 41.91
CA ALA A 418 11.89 19.66 41.05
C ALA A 418 12.61 20.80 40.31
N SER A 419 12.34 20.93 39.02
CA SER A 419 12.95 21.97 38.19
C SER A 419 12.08 22.31 36.99
N ASP A 420 11.60 23.55 36.94
CA ASP A 420 10.71 24.05 35.88
C ASP A 420 11.46 24.44 34.59
N LYS A 421 12.80 24.51 34.68
CA LYS A 421 13.67 25.01 33.60
C LYS A 421 14.43 23.91 32.84
N ASN A 422 14.47 22.70 33.37
CA ASN A 422 15.31 21.62 32.85
C ASN A 422 14.44 20.41 32.51
N THR A 423 14.75 19.74 31.41
CA THR A 423 14.04 18.55 30.95
C THR A 423 14.08 17.45 32.00
N VAL A 424 12.91 16.91 32.36
CA VAL A 424 12.78 15.83 33.34
C VAL A 424 13.70 14.66 32.98
N GLY A 425 14.41 14.15 33.98
CA GLY A 425 15.37 13.05 33.85
C GLY A 425 16.79 13.47 33.45
N GLN A 426 17.04 14.75 33.15
CA GLN A 426 18.38 15.25 32.82
C GLN A 426 19.10 15.87 34.03
N ALA A 427 20.41 15.69 34.08
CA ALA A 427 21.30 16.30 35.06
C ALA A 427 21.40 17.81 34.83
N PHE A 428 21.08 18.61 35.85
CA PHE A 428 21.21 20.07 35.78
C PHE A 428 22.15 20.63 36.84
N LYS A 429 22.73 19.78 37.70
CA LYS A 429 23.78 20.18 38.64
C LYS A 429 24.68 18.99 38.95
N GLN A 430 25.97 19.24 39.16
CA GLN A 430 26.93 18.25 39.63
C GLN A 430 27.87 18.84 40.71
N THR A 431 28.42 18.00 41.57
CA THR A 431 29.44 18.35 42.56
C THR A 431 30.34 17.14 42.79
N PRO A 432 31.67 17.22 42.58
CA PRO A 432 32.47 18.39 42.18
C PRO A 432 32.14 18.96 40.79
N ALA A 433 32.59 20.19 40.51
CA ALA A 433 32.35 20.81 39.21
C ALA A 433 33.18 20.12 38.11
N ALA A 434 32.71 20.23 36.86
CA ALA A 434 33.46 19.69 35.74
C ALA A 434 34.82 20.39 35.62
N GLY A 435 35.88 19.63 35.41
CA GLY A 435 37.24 20.17 35.33
C GLY A 435 38.00 20.25 36.65
N GLU A 436 37.36 19.96 37.79
CA GLU A 436 38.07 19.94 39.08
C GLU A 436 38.94 18.68 39.22
N ASP A 437 40.12 18.86 39.82
CA ASP A 437 41.05 17.78 40.15
C ASP A 437 40.37 16.79 41.09
N SER A 438 40.47 15.50 40.77
CA SER A 438 39.79 14.45 41.51
C SER A 438 40.60 13.16 41.52
N ASN A 439 40.24 12.30 42.47
CA ASN A 439 40.81 10.97 42.58
C ASN A 439 39.84 9.93 42.02
N ARG A 440 40.38 8.84 41.49
CA ARG A 440 39.59 7.63 41.21
C ARG A 440 39.00 7.12 42.55
N ASP A 441 37.79 6.60 42.52
CA ASP A 441 36.87 6.32 43.65
C ASP A 441 36.12 7.50 44.27
N LEU A 442 36.27 8.72 43.77
CA LEU A 442 35.46 9.86 44.23
C LEU A 442 33.97 9.66 43.92
N LYS A 443 33.12 10.05 44.88
CA LYS A 443 31.66 10.11 44.69
C LYS A 443 31.27 11.46 44.10
N VAL A 444 30.74 11.46 42.89
CA VAL A 444 30.19 12.66 42.23
C VAL A 444 28.69 12.69 42.43
N THR A 445 28.21 13.74 43.09
CA THR A 445 26.78 13.97 43.33
C THR A 445 26.20 14.70 42.13
N VAL A 446 25.13 14.18 41.55
CA VAL A 446 24.47 14.76 40.37
C VAL A 446 22.98 14.90 40.67
N ILE A 447 22.45 16.09 40.40
CA ILE A 447 21.04 16.42 40.59
C ILE A 447 20.32 16.36 39.25
N PHE A 448 19.29 15.53 39.18
CA PHE A 448 18.44 15.32 38.01
C PHE A 448 17.10 16.03 38.18
N ALA A 449 16.60 16.61 37.08
CA ALA A 449 15.33 17.30 37.07
C ALA A 449 14.18 16.29 37.23
N LYS A 450 13.28 16.56 38.17
CA LYS A 450 12.06 15.81 38.41
C LYS A 450 10.86 16.70 38.06
N GLY A 451 9.82 16.13 37.45
CA GLY A 451 8.57 16.85 37.20
C GLY A 451 7.80 17.12 38.50
N GLU A 452 7.12 18.27 38.58
CA GLU A 452 6.19 18.53 39.68
C GLU A 452 5.00 17.56 39.59
N GLY A 453 4.76 16.78 40.66
CA GLY A 453 3.53 15.98 40.79
C GLY A 453 3.68 14.46 40.92
N GLN A 454 4.89 13.89 40.86
CA GLN A 454 5.06 12.45 41.14
C GLN A 454 5.66 12.23 42.54
N PHE A 455 4.79 12.02 43.53
CA PHE A 455 5.19 11.60 44.87
C PHE A 455 5.90 10.24 44.83
N ALA A 456 6.80 10.06 45.79
CA ALA A 456 7.62 8.86 46.00
C ALA A 456 6.79 7.62 46.36
#